data_AF-A0A2D9QVP1-F1
#
_entry.id   AF-A0A2D9QVP1-F1
#
_cell.length_a   1.000
_cell.length_b   1.000
_cell.length_c   1.000
_cell.angle_alpha   90.00
_cell.angle_beta   90.00
_cell.angle_gamma   90.00
#
_symmetry.space_group_name_H-M   'P 1'
#
loop_
_entity.id
_entity.type
_entity.pdbx_description
1 polymer ?
#
loop_
_entity_poly.entity_id
_entity_poly.type
_entity_poly.pdbx_seq_one_letter_code
_entity_poly.pdbx_strand_id
1 'polypeptide(L)'
;MINVPNPVQATKRWAPAFIFLVFAILTLVILFKGLKNLHLNLSFSEALLIAAGIGLVAAIIGWLLIRCVYISPSVDEETTIPLAAISVDLRSMARLTRRIQSKATKEAEGYIGDIQEHVELLTNMVERSEAQMQTRGDFQFVEKIFTHLQVMSACFVAFAHGANDVANAIGPLAAIVSIVNGGANALVDQTPVPVWILGLGGIGIVIGLSTWGWRVIETIGKKITELTPTRGFSAEFAAATTIVLASRLRIPISTTHTLVGGVLGVGIARGIGSLNPRVIRDIFTSWIVTLPAGAGMSIIFFLIIRTLFNS
;
A
#
# COMPACT_ATOMS: atom_id res chain seq x y z
N MET A 1 14.88 -0.27 5.02
CA MET A 1 15.13 -1.47 4.19
C MET A 1 15.78 -1.16 2.86
N ILE A 2 15.52 0.02 2.27
CA ILE A 2 15.96 0.35 0.92
C ILE A 2 17.35 1.01 0.87
N ASN A 3 17.68 1.87 1.84
CA ASN A 3 18.95 2.62 1.87
C ASN A 3 19.99 1.95 2.79
N VAL A 4 20.26 0.67 2.56
CA VAL A 4 21.26 -0.12 3.33
C VAL A 4 22.19 -0.84 2.36
N PRO A 5 23.43 -1.17 2.77
CA PRO A 5 24.44 -1.72 1.85
C PRO A 5 24.01 -3.03 1.14
N ASN A 6 23.09 -3.78 1.73
CA ASN A 6 22.50 -4.97 1.11
C ASN A 6 20.97 -5.01 1.39
N PRO A 7 20.16 -4.36 0.55
CA PRO A 7 18.71 -4.24 0.76
C PRO A 7 17.99 -5.58 0.66
N VAL A 8 18.49 -6.52 -0.15
CA VAL A 8 17.96 -7.88 -0.29
C VAL A 8 18.08 -8.64 1.04
N GLN A 9 19.28 -8.66 1.63
CA GLN A 9 19.53 -9.37 2.88
C GLN A 9 18.79 -8.71 4.05
N ALA A 10 18.77 -7.37 4.10
CA ALA A 10 18.02 -6.65 5.12
C ALA A 10 16.52 -6.94 5.03
N THR A 11 15.97 -7.02 3.81
CA THR A 11 14.57 -7.39 3.58
C THR A 11 14.30 -8.82 4.06
N LYS A 12 15.13 -9.80 3.68
CA LYS A 12 14.98 -11.19 4.15
C LYS A 12 15.04 -11.31 5.69
N ARG A 13 15.89 -10.52 6.34
CA ARG A 13 16.06 -10.54 7.80
C ARG A 13 14.90 -9.90 8.55
N TRP A 14 14.43 -8.75 8.09
CA TRP A 14 13.48 -7.92 8.84
C TRP A 14 12.03 -8.05 8.37
N ALA A 15 11.79 -8.56 7.16
CA ALA A 15 10.44 -8.67 6.62
C ALA A 15 9.49 -9.51 7.49
N PRO A 16 9.86 -10.68 8.06
CA PRO A 16 8.94 -11.43 8.90
C PRO A 16 8.45 -10.65 10.13
N ALA A 17 9.35 -9.92 10.80
CA ALA A 17 8.99 -9.09 11.94
C ALA A 17 8.11 -7.89 11.53
N PHE A 18 8.38 -7.31 10.36
CA PHE A 18 7.58 -6.22 9.82
C PHE A 18 6.18 -6.68 9.41
N ILE A 19 6.08 -7.84 8.75
CA ILE A 19 4.82 -8.49 8.39
C ILE A 19 4.01 -8.82 9.64
N PHE A 20 4.65 -9.40 10.67
CA PHE A 20 4.00 -9.65 11.96
C PHE A 20 3.32 -8.39 12.49
N LEU A 21 4.08 -7.29 12.58
CA LEU A 21 3.60 -6.04 13.13
C LEU A 21 2.43 -5.47 12.31
N VAL A 22 2.56 -5.44 10.98
CA VAL A 22 1.53 -4.87 10.10
C VAL A 22 0.24 -5.67 10.17
N PHE A 23 0.31 -7.00 10.02
CA PHE A 23 -0.88 -7.83 10.03
C PHE A 23 -1.53 -7.89 11.42
N ALA A 24 -0.75 -7.78 12.50
CA ALA A 24 -1.31 -7.59 13.83
C ALA A 24 -2.10 -6.27 13.91
N ILE A 25 -1.54 -5.15 13.45
CA ILE A 25 -2.24 -3.86 13.45
C ILE A 25 -3.48 -3.88 12.54
N LEU A 26 -3.40 -4.45 11.35
CA LEU A 26 -4.56 -4.60 10.45
C LEU A 26 -5.66 -5.46 11.07
N THR A 27 -5.29 -6.51 11.80
CA THR A 27 -6.26 -7.31 12.56
C THR A 27 -6.93 -6.48 13.65
N LEU A 28 -6.18 -5.64 14.36
CA LEU A 28 -6.78 -4.72 15.35
C LEU A 28 -7.73 -3.71 14.69
N VAL A 29 -7.45 -3.24 13.47
CA VAL A 29 -8.39 -2.41 12.70
C VAL A 29 -9.67 -3.19 12.38
N ILE A 30 -9.56 -4.45 11.97
CA ILE A 30 -10.73 -5.31 11.73
C ILE A 30 -11.56 -5.46 13.01
N LEU A 31 -10.92 -5.78 14.14
CA LEU A 31 -11.63 -6.02 15.39
C LEU A 31 -12.30 -4.75 15.96
N PHE A 32 -11.59 -3.62 15.98
CA PHE A 32 -12.13 -2.40 16.60
C PHE A 32 -12.95 -1.52 15.66
N LYS A 33 -12.66 -1.56 14.36
CA LYS A 33 -13.38 -0.77 13.36
C LYS A 33 -14.23 -1.66 12.48
N GLY A 34 -13.64 -2.67 11.83
CA GLY A 34 -14.30 -3.55 10.86
C GLY A 34 -15.58 -4.21 11.39
N LEU A 35 -15.49 -4.76 12.59
CA LEU A 35 -16.54 -5.58 13.21
C LEU A 35 -17.23 -4.87 14.38
N LYS A 36 -17.17 -3.53 14.44
CA LYS A 36 -17.78 -2.74 15.52
C LYS A 36 -19.27 -3.04 15.70
N ASN A 37 -19.96 -3.39 14.61
CA ASN A 37 -21.39 -3.66 14.61
C ASN A 37 -21.76 -5.05 15.17
N LEU A 38 -20.77 -5.95 15.33
CA LEU A 38 -20.98 -7.27 15.91
C LEU A 38 -20.93 -7.27 17.44
N HIS A 39 -20.66 -6.12 18.08
CA HIS A 39 -20.58 -5.97 19.55
C HIS A 39 -19.79 -7.09 20.23
N LEU A 40 -18.66 -7.47 19.63
CA LEU A 40 -17.78 -8.49 20.19
C LEU A 40 -17.29 -7.99 21.56
N ASN A 41 -17.69 -8.65 22.65
CA ASN A 41 -17.23 -8.38 24.01
C ASN A 41 -15.79 -8.88 24.22
N LEU A 42 -14.88 -8.47 23.33
CA LEU A 42 -13.46 -8.78 23.43
C LEU A 42 -12.78 -7.71 24.28
N SER A 43 -12.14 -8.15 25.35
CA SER A 43 -11.18 -7.32 26.06
C SER A 43 -10.04 -6.91 25.12
N PHE A 44 -9.37 -5.80 25.45
CA PHE A 44 -8.24 -5.34 24.67
C PHE A 44 -7.10 -6.38 24.61
N SER A 45 -6.88 -7.11 25.70
CA SER A 45 -5.90 -8.19 25.77
C SER A 45 -6.26 -9.36 24.84
N GLU A 46 -7.52 -9.77 24.78
CA GLU A 46 -7.97 -10.81 23.85
C GLU A 46 -7.80 -10.37 22.40
N ALA A 47 -8.18 -9.13 22.07
CA ALA A 47 -7.98 -8.57 20.75
C ALA A 47 -6.50 -8.53 20.36
N LEU A 48 -5.61 -8.19 21.31
CA LEU A 48 -4.16 -8.20 21.10
C LEU A 48 -3.62 -9.61 20.89
N LEU A 49 -4.12 -10.61 21.62
CA LEU A 49 -3.74 -12.01 21.45
C LEU A 49 -4.16 -12.56 20.09
N ILE A 50 -5.39 -12.29 19.66
CA ILE A 50 -5.90 -12.67 18.33
C ILE A 50 -5.05 -11.98 17.24
N ALA A 51 -4.79 -10.69 17.39
CA ALA A 51 -3.94 -9.93 16.47
C ALA A 51 -2.51 -10.47 16.40
N ALA A 52 -1.90 -10.81 17.54
CA ALA A 52 -0.59 -11.42 17.58
C ALA A 52 -0.57 -12.81 16.93
N GLY A 53 -1.62 -13.63 17.15
CA GLY A 53 -1.77 -14.93 16.51
C GLY A 53 -1.84 -14.83 14.99
N ILE A 54 -2.73 -13.97 14.46
CA ILE A 54 -2.86 -13.74 13.01
C ILE A 54 -1.58 -13.12 12.43
N GLY A 55 -0.98 -12.16 13.14
CA GLY A 55 0.31 -11.57 12.77
C GLY A 55 1.42 -12.63 12.68
N LEU A 56 1.47 -13.58 13.61
CA LEU A 56 2.47 -14.66 13.61
C LEU A 56 2.27 -15.59 12.41
N VAL A 57 1.03 -15.98 12.12
CA VAL A 57 0.71 -16.79 10.95
C VAL A 57 1.11 -16.06 9.66
N ALA A 58 0.77 -14.77 9.54
CA ALA A 58 1.17 -13.95 8.39
C ALA A 58 2.69 -13.83 8.26
N ALA A 59 3.41 -13.70 9.38
CA ALA A 59 4.87 -13.64 9.38
C ALA A 59 5.53 -14.97 8.95
N ILE A 60 4.97 -16.11 9.38
CA ILE A 60 5.42 -17.43 8.95
C ILE A 60 5.17 -17.62 7.45
N ILE A 61 3.96 -17.29 6.97
CA ILE A 61 3.63 -17.33 5.53
C ILE A 61 4.57 -16.41 4.75
N GLY A 62 4.76 -15.17 5.21
CA GLY A 62 5.66 -14.21 4.60
C GLY A 62 7.09 -14.71 4.53
N TRP A 63 7.60 -15.31 5.61
CA TRP A 63 8.92 -15.92 5.65
C TRP A 63 9.05 -17.11 4.66
N LEU A 64 8.03 -17.97 4.58
CA LEU A 64 7.97 -19.06 3.59
C LEU A 64 7.95 -18.52 2.17
N LEU A 65 7.11 -17.52 1.88
CA LEU A 65 7.03 -16.89 0.57
C LEU A 65 8.38 -16.29 0.18
N ILE A 66 9.01 -15.50 1.06
CA ILE A 66 10.32 -14.88 0.81
C ILE A 66 11.41 -15.93 0.56
N ARG A 67 11.32 -17.10 1.19
CA ARG A 67 12.22 -18.24 0.92
C ARG A 67 11.94 -18.91 -0.42
N CYS A 68 10.67 -19.00 -0.82
CA CYS A 68 10.25 -19.61 -2.09
C CYS A 68 10.37 -18.68 -3.31
N VAL A 69 10.53 -17.37 -3.12
CA VAL A 69 10.78 -16.44 -4.24
C VAL A 69 12.17 -16.69 -4.82
N TYR A 70 12.23 -17.58 -5.82
CA TYR A 70 13.32 -17.65 -6.78
C TYR A 70 13.13 -16.53 -7.80
N ILE A 71 14.11 -15.63 -7.88
CA ILE A 71 14.10 -14.56 -8.86
C ILE A 71 14.76 -15.14 -10.11
N SER A 72 13.98 -15.38 -11.16
CA SER A 72 14.58 -15.41 -12.49
C SER A 72 15.24 -14.06 -12.72
N PRO A 73 16.53 -14.02 -13.10
CA PRO A 73 17.22 -12.79 -13.41
C PRO A 73 16.33 -11.99 -14.38
N SER A 74 15.97 -10.77 -13.98
CA SER A 74 15.10 -9.90 -14.76
C SER A 74 15.78 -9.67 -16.11
N VAL A 75 15.05 -9.99 -17.19
CA VAL A 75 15.29 -9.68 -18.61
C VAL A 75 16.31 -8.55 -18.80
N ASP A 76 17.58 -8.95 -18.93
CA ASP A 76 18.72 -8.26 -19.56
C ASP A 76 19.99 -9.12 -19.30
N GLU A 77 19.87 -10.46 -19.22
CA GLU A 77 21.04 -11.34 -19.00
C GLU A 77 22.02 -11.29 -20.18
N GLU A 78 21.51 -10.96 -21.37
CA GLU A 78 22.29 -10.66 -22.56
C GLU A 78 23.07 -9.32 -22.46
N THR A 79 22.68 -8.42 -21.53
CA THR A 79 23.29 -7.09 -21.30
C THR A 79 24.10 -7.01 -19.99
N THR A 80 23.75 -7.82 -18.97
CA THR A 80 24.42 -7.87 -17.65
C THR A 80 25.66 -8.78 -17.62
N ILE A 81 25.67 -9.91 -18.36
CA ILE A 81 26.87 -10.72 -18.56
C ILE A 81 27.99 -9.90 -19.25
N PRO A 82 27.71 -9.06 -20.27
CA PRO A 82 28.70 -8.16 -20.82
C PRO A 82 29.26 -7.20 -19.79
N LEU A 83 28.44 -6.49 -18.99
CA LEU A 83 28.98 -5.39 -18.17
C LEU A 83 29.96 -5.83 -17.08
N ALA A 84 29.65 -6.94 -16.39
CA ALA A 84 30.55 -7.48 -15.37
C ALA A 84 31.81 -8.12 -15.98
N ALA A 85 31.69 -8.80 -17.14
CA ALA A 85 32.85 -9.32 -17.86
C ALA A 85 33.73 -8.18 -18.41
N ILE A 86 33.11 -7.14 -18.99
CA ILE A 86 33.74 -5.92 -19.48
C ILE A 86 34.42 -5.17 -18.33
N SER A 87 33.83 -5.11 -17.12
CA SER A 87 34.46 -4.45 -15.97
C SER A 87 35.72 -5.20 -15.53
N VAL A 88 35.71 -6.53 -15.54
CA VAL A 88 36.88 -7.38 -15.27
C VAL A 88 37.97 -7.21 -16.34
N ASP A 89 37.59 -7.16 -17.60
CA ASP A 89 38.51 -6.98 -18.73
C ASP A 89 39.13 -5.57 -18.74
N LEU A 90 38.34 -4.52 -18.52
CA LEU A 90 38.82 -3.13 -18.41
C LEU A 90 39.78 -2.96 -17.23
N ARG A 91 39.50 -3.56 -16.06
CA ARG A 91 40.45 -3.59 -14.94
C ARG A 91 41.75 -4.30 -15.30
N SER A 92 41.66 -5.34 -16.13
CA SER A 92 42.84 -6.07 -16.61
C SER A 92 43.64 -5.24 -17.62
N MET A 93 42.97 -4.52 -18.52
CA MET A 93 43.59 -3.54 -19.42
C MET A 93 44.26 -2.41 -18.64
N ALA A 94 43.59 -1.82 -17.65
CA ALA A 94 44.14 -0.76 -16.80
C ALA A 94 45.42 -1.21 -16.07
N ARG A 95 45.44 -2.45 -15.58
CA ARG A 95 46.64 -3.05 -14.94
C ARG A 95 47.77 -3.28 -15.95
N LEU A 96 47.45 -3.68 -17.18
CA LEU A 96 48.43 -3.91 -18.24
C LEU A 96 49.04 -2.59 -18.75
N THR A 97 48.22 -1.60 -19.07
CA THR A 97 48.69 -0.28 -19.52
C THR A 97 49.56 0.39 -18.48
N ARG A 98 49.18 0.33 -17.19
CA ARG A 98 50.01 0.87 -16.09
C ARG A 98 51.37 0.16 -15.98
N ARG A 99 51.43 -1.17 -16.23
CA ARG A 99 52.70 -1.92 -16.27
C ARG A 99 53.56 -1.54 -17.48
N ILE A 100 52.94 -1.33 -18.64
CA ILE A 100 53.65 -0.95 -19.87
C ILE A 100 54.19 0.48 -19.75
N GLN A 101 53.40 1.40 -19.19
CA GLN A 101 53.81 2.78 -18.94
C GLN A 101 55.07 2.84 -18.07
N SER A 102 55.15 2.02 -17.00
CA SER A 102 56.31 1.97 -16.11
C SER A 102 57.64 1.53 -16.77
N LYS A 103 57.58 1.03 -18.01
CA LYS A 103 58.73 0.55 -18.79
C LYS A 103 58.94 1.32 -20.11
N ALA A 104 58.12 2.34 -20.39
CA ALA A 104 58.11 3.04 -21.67
C ALA A 104 59.20 4.13 -21.75
N THR A 105 59.71 4.39 -22.95
CA THR A 105 60.57 5.54 -23.27
C THR A 105 59.79 6.85 -23.27
N LYS A 106 60.45 8.00 -23.00
CA LYS A 106 59.81 9.33 -22.84
C LYS A 106 58.82 9.74 -23.94
N GLU A 107 59.04 9.32 -25.19
CA GLU A 107 58.11 9.60 -26.31
C GLU A 107 56.85 8.73 -26.27
N ALA A 108 56.98 7.45 -25.93
CA ALA A 108 55.86 6.51 -25.83
C ALA A 108 55.04 6.70 -24.54
N GLU A 109 55.65 7.27 -23.50
CA GLU A 109 55.04 7.53 -22.18
C GLU A 109 53.81 8.45 -22.28
N GLY A 110 53.85 9.46 -23.16
CA GLY A 110 52.73 10.37 -23.40
C GLY A 110 51.52 9.68 -24.04
N TYR A 111 51.73 8.88 -25.09
CA TYR A 111 50.66 8.13 -25.76
C TYR A 111 50.07 7.04 -24.87
N ILE A 112 50.90 6.34 -24.10
CA ILE A 112 50.43 5.31 -23.16
C ILE A 112 49.66 5.95 -21.99
N GLY A 113 50.08 7.14 -21.55
CA GLY A 113 49.36 7.92 -20.54
C GLY A 113 47.94 8.29 -20.98
N ASP A 114 47.78 8.77 -22.21
CA ASP A 114 46.47 9.12 -22.77
C ASP A 114 45.55 7.88 -22.90
N ILE A 115 46.10 6.74 -23.34
CA ILE A 115 45.37 5.46 -23.35
C ILE A 115 44.96 5.04 -21.94
N GLN A 116 45.85 5.21 -20.95
CA GLN A 116 45.53 4.86 -19.57
C GLN A 116 44.41 5.73 -19.00
N GLU A 117 44.41 7.03 -19.28
CA GLU A 117 43.34 7.95 -18.85
C GLU A 117 41.98 7.51 -19.41
N HIS A 118 41.92 7.20 -20.71
CA HIS A 118 40.68 6.70 -21.34
C HIS A 118 40.23 5.35 -20.79
N VAL A 119 41.16 4.42 -20.51
CA VAL A 119 40.85 3.12 -19.91
C VAL A 119 40.34 3.29 -18.48
N GLU A 120 40.92 4.19 -17.67
CA GLU A 120 40.45 4.49 -16.31
C GLU A 120 39.06 5.16 -16.34
N LEU A 121 38.80 6.08 -17.29
CA LEU A 121 37.47 6.68 -17.48
C LEU A 121 36.41 5.63 -17.84
N LEU A 122 36.70 4.76 -18.81
CA LEU A 122 35.79 3.68 -19.21
C LEU A 122 35.55 2.70 -18.06
N THR A 123 36.59 2.34 -17.30
CA THR A 123 36.47 1.50 -16.10
C THR A 123 35.50 2.12 -15.10
N ASN A 124 35.68 3.41 -14.78
CA ASN A 124 34.81 4.13 -13.84
C ASN A 124 33.35 4.23 -14.34
N MET A 125 33.13 4.42 -15.63
CA MET A 125 31.79 4.47 -16.22
C MET A 125 31.08 3.11 -16.11
N VAL A 126 31.77 2.03 -16.47
CA VAL A 126 31.22 0.67 -16.42
C VAL A 126 30.92 0.26 -14.99
N GLU A 127 31.82 0.54 -14.03
CA GLU A 127 31.59 0.25 -12.61
C GLU A 127 30.38 1.00 -12.05
N ARG A 128 30.18 2.26 -12.45
CA ARG A 128 28.98 3.03 -12.07
C ARG A 128 27.71 2.41 -12.66
N SER A 129 27.74 1.99 -13.91
CA SER A 129 26.61 1.33 -14.57
C SER A 129 26.29 -0.04 -13.96
N GLU A 130 27.30 -0.83 -13.60
CA GLU A 130 27.15 -2.11 -12.91
C GLU A 130 26.50 -1.91 -11.52
N ALA A 131 27.00 -0.97 -10.73
CA ALA A 131 26.44 -0.63 -9.42
C ALA A 131 24.98 -0.13 -9.52
N GLN A 132 24.66 0.67 -10.55
CA GLN A 132 23.29 1.12 -10.82
C GLN A 132 22.36 -0.04 -11.21
N MET A 133 22.81 -0.98 -12.03
CA MET A 133 22.03 -2.17 -12.41
C MET A 133 21.77 -3.07 -11.21
N GLN A 134 22.80 -3.37 -10.41
CA GLN A 134 22.65 -4.16 -9.19
C GLN A 134 21.63 -3.52 -8.23
N THR A 135 21.75 -2.21 -8.02
CA THR A 135 20.81 -1.45 -7.20
C THR A 135 19.38 -1.54 -7.73
N ARG A 136 19.17 -1.44 -9.06
CA ARG A 136 17.83 -1.61 -9.68
C ARG A 136 17.28 -3.02 -9.48
N GLY A 137 18.10 -4.05 -9.64
CA GLY A 137 17.70 -5.44 -9.40
C GLY A 137 17.27 -5.68 -7.95
N ASP A 138 18.02 -5.12 -7.01
CA ASP A 138 17.71 -5.13 -5.58
C ASP A 138 16.36 -4.44 -5.27
N PHE A 139 16.09 -3.29 -5.89
CA PHE A 139 14.80 -2.59 -5.77
C PHE A 139 13.64 -3.43 -6.29
N GLN A 140 13.79 -4.02 -7.48
CA GLN A 140 12.75 -4.86 -8.10
C GLN A 140 12.46 -6.09 -7.24
N PHE A 141 13.49 -6.69 -6.61
CA PHE A 141 13.30 -7.79 -5.68
C PHE A 141 12.41 -7.39 -4.49
N VAL A 142 12.72 -6.26 -3.85
CA VAL A 142 11.95 -5.77 -2.71
C VAL A 142 10.52 -5.47 -3.13
N GLU A 143 10.30 -4.77 -4.25
CA GLU A 143 8.95 -4.48 -4.75
C GLU A 143 8.15 -5.75 -5.08
N LYS A 144 8.79 -6.81 -5.61
CA LYS A 144 8.12 -8.09 -5.89
C LYS A 144 7.66 -8.80 -4.62
N ILE A 145 8.45 -8.77 -3.55
CA ILE A 145 8.02 -9.28 -2.24
C ILE A 145 6.83 -8.45 -1.73
N PHE A 146 6.98 -7.13 -1.73
CA PHE A 146 5.94 -6.23 -1.24
C PHE A 146 4.67 -6.28 -2.07
N THR A 147 4.71 -6.67 -3.35
CA THR A 147 3.53 -6.90 -4.18
C THR A 147 2.62 -7.97 -3.56
N HIS A 148 3.18 -9.10 -3.14
CA HIS A 148 2.40 -10.18 -2.53
C HIS A 148 1.85 -9.75 -1.16
N LEU A 149 2.67 -9.07 -0.37
CA LEU A 149 2.26 -8.55 0.94
C LEU A 149 1.16 -7.49 0.83
N GLN A 150 1.25 -6.63 -0.19
CA GLN A 150 0.28 -5.59 -0.48
C GLN A 150 -1.07 -6.16 -0.89
N VAL A 151 -1.10 -7.22 -1.69
CA VAL A 151 -2.36 -7.89 -2.04
C VAL A 151 -3.01 -8.47 -0.79
N MET A 152 -2.23 -9.14 0.06
CA MET A 152 -2.72 -9.71 1.32
C MET A 152 -3.22 -8.63 2.29
N SER A 153 -2.50 -7.51 2.47
CA SER A 153 -2.94 -6.42 3.33
C SER A 153 -4.19 -5.72 2.78
N ALA A 154 -4.25 -5.50 1.46
CA ALA A 154 -5.41 -4.93 0.79
C ALA A 154 -6.66 -5.80 0.99
N CYS A 155 -6.54 -7.14 0.99
CA CYS A 155 -7.66 -8.02 1.31
C CYS A 155 -8.17 -7.83 2.76
N PHE A 156 -7.27 -7.67 3.73
CA PHE A 156 -7.64 -7.39 5.13
C PHE A 156 -8.38 -6.05 5.26
N VAL A 157 -7.85 -5.01 4.63
CA VAL A 157 -8.45 -3.67 4.62
C VAL A 157 -9.81 -3.69 3.91
N ALA A 158 -9.91 -4.37 2.76
CA ALA A 158 -11.15 -4.54 2.01
C ALA A 158 -12.22 -5.27 2.83
N PHE A 159 -11.85 -6.30 3.59
CA PHE A 159 -12.76 -6.97 4.51
C PHE A 159 -13.24 -6.02 5.63
N ALA A 160 -12.32 -5.30 6.29
CA ALA A 160 -12.65 -4.36 7.35
C ALA A 160 -13.59 -3.23 6.89
N HIS A 161 -13.30 -2.68 5.70
CA HIS A 161 -14.12 -1.63 5.11
C HIS A 161 -15.46 -2.16 4.62
N GLY A 162 -15.47 -3.29 3.91
CA GLY A 162 -16.68 -3.93 3.42
C GLY A 162 -17.66 -4.21 4.56
N ALA A 163 -17.20 -4.79 5.67
CA ALA A 163 -18.05 -5.07 6.83
C ALA A 163 -18.68 -3.80 7.43
N ASN A 164 -17.95 -2.68 7.46
CA ASN A 164 -18.46 -1.40 7.92
C ASN A 164 -19.44 -0.76 6.93
N ASP A 165 -19.09 -0.76 5.65
CA ASP A 165 -19.83 -0.06 4.61
C ASP A 165 -21.14 -0.77 4.29
N VAL A 166 -21.18 -2.11 4.37
CA VAL A 166 -22.44 -2.88 4.30
C VAL A 166 -23.40 -2.36 5.37
N ALA A 167 -22.97 -2.28 6.64
CA ALA A 167 -23.83 -1.84 7.72
C ALA A 167 -24.37 -0.40 7.53
N ASN A 168 -23.53 0.51 7.02
CA ASN A 168 -23.95 1.88 6.71
C ASN A 168 -24.99 1.93 5.59
N ALA A 169 -24.85 1.10 4.55
CA ALA A 169 -25.76 1.07 3.40
C ALA A 169 -27.10 0.41 3.73
N ILE A 170 -27.08 -0.69 4.48
CA ILE A 170 -28.26 -1.52 4.71
C ILE A 170 -28.99 -1.21 6.02
N GLY A 171 -28.40 -0.44 6.92
CA GLY A 171 -29.01 -0.05 8.20
C GLY A 171 -30.41 0.59 8.03
N PRO A 172 -30.58 1.60 7.15
CA PRO A 172 -31.90 2.18 6.87
C PRO A 172 -32.90 1.16 6.32
N LEU A 173 -32.47 0.27 5.43
CA LEU A 173 -33.35 -0.77 4.86
C LEU A 173 -33.78 -1.79 5.94
N ALA A 174 -32.87 -2.20 6.81
CA ALA A 174 -33.18 -3.08 7.93
C ALA A 174 -34.19 -2.46 8.90
N ALA A 175 -34.08 -1.15 9.16
CA ALA A 175 -35.05 -0.42 9.97
C ALA A 175 -36.45 -0.42 9.30
N ILE A 176 -36.54 -0.16 7.99
CA ILE A 176 -37.80 -0.19 7.24
C ILE A 176 -38.46 -1.58 7.33
N VAL A 177 -37.71 -2.65 7.04
CA VAL A 177 -38.22 -4.02 7.07
C VAL A 177 -38.72 -4.39 8.47
N SER A 178 -38.05 -3.92 9.52
CA SER A 178 -38.43 -4.21 10.90
C SER A 178 -39.72 -3.50 11.30
N ILE A 179 -39.90 -2.23 10.89
CA ILE A 179 -41.16 -1.50 11.09
C ILE A 179 -42.31 -2.16 10.33
N VAL A 180 -42.09 -2.61 9.09
CA VAL A 180 -43.13 -3.27 8.28
C VAL A 180 -43.58 -4.59 8.91
N ASN A 181 -42.64 -5.38 9.43
CA ASN A 181 -42.95 -6.70 9.98
C ASN A 181 -43.47 -6.69 11.42
N GLY A 182 -43.03 -5.73 12.26
CA GLY A 182 -43.34 -5.71 13.69
C GLY A 182 -43.97 -4.41 14.20
N GLY A 183 -44.32 -3.48 13.31
CA GLY A 183 -44.88 -2.18 13.66
C GLY A 183 -43.85 -1.20 14.25
N ALA A 184 -44.30 -0.01 14.65
CA ALA A 184 -43.42 1.05 15.17
C ALA A 184 -42.63 0.65 16.43
N ASN A 185 -43.15 -0.32 17.21
CA ASN A 185 -42.51 -0.83 18.42
C ASN A 185 -41.39 -1.85 18.14
N ALA A 186 -41.22 -2.29 16.89
CA ALA A 186 -40.15 -3.21 16.50
C ALA A 186 -38.79 -2.51 16.33
N LEU A 187 -38.76 -1.18 16.39
CA LEU A 187 -37.52 -0.41 16.50
C LEU A 187 -36.98 -0.54 17.93
N VAL A 188 -36.14 -1.54 18.13
CA VAL A 188 -35.33 -1.69 19.34
C VAL A 188 -33.93 -1.17 19.05
N ASP A 189 -33.23 -0.65 20.07
CA ASP A 189 -31.84 -0.13 19.99
C ASP A 189 -30.87 -1.06 19.25
N GLN A 190 -31.15 -2.37 19.21
CA GLN A 190 -30.43 -3.37 18.43
C GLN A 190 -31.39 -4.20 17.59
N THR A 191 -31.91 -3.61 16.53
CA THR A 191 -32.74 -4.32 15.56
C THR A 191 -31.89 -5.37 14.83
N PRO A 192 -32.16 -6.69 14.97
CA PRO A 192 -31.38 -7.72 14.32
C PRO A 192 -31.52 -7.59 12.80
N VAL A 193 -30.40 -7.52 12.09
CA VAL A 193 -30.41 -7.42 10.63
C VAL A 193 -30.47 -8.82 10.02
N PRO A 194 -31.51 -9.14 9.22
CA PRO A 194 -31.58 -10.41 8.50
C PRO A 194 -30.39 -10.61 7.54
N VAL A 195 -29.89 -11.85 7.47
CA VAL A 195 -28.71 -12.20 6.64
C VAL A 195 -28.91 -11.87 5.16
N TRP A 196 -30.13 -12.00 4.63
CA TRP A 196 -30.41 -11.67 3.23
C TRP A 196 -30.24 -10.17 2.93
N ILE A 197 -30.52 -9.29 3.90
CA ILE A 197 -30.31 -7.84 3.78
C ILE A 197 -28.80 -7.54 3.74
N LEU A 198 -28.02 -8.21 4.59
CA LEU A 198 -26.55 -8.13 4.56
C LEU A 198 -26.00 -8.63 3.21
N GLY A 199 -26.54 -9.74 2.70
CA GLY A 199 -26.19 -10.29 1.38
C GLY A 199 -26.48 -9.31 0.25
N LEU A 200 -27.63 -8.63 0.28
CA LEU A 200 -27.99 -7.59 -0.69
C LEU A 200 -27.00 -6.42 -0.65
N GLY A 201 -26.62 -5.96 0.54
CA GLY A 201 -25.60 -4.92 0.71
C GLY A 201 -24.23 -5.32 0.16
N GLY A 202 -23.78 -6.54 0.49
CA GLY A 202 -22.51 -7.08 0.00
C GLY A 202 -22.48 -7.18 -1.53
N ILE A 203 -23.53 -7.73 -2.14
CA ILE A 203 -23.67 -7.82 -3.61
C ILE A 203 -23.66 -6.42 -4.24
N GLY A 204 -24.39 -5.46 -3.65
CA GLY A 204 -24.44 -4.08 -4.11
C GLY A 204 -23.06 -3.41 -4.12
N ILE A 205 -22.25 -3.60 -3.07
CA ILE A 205 -20.88 -3.09 -3.01
C ILE A 205 -20.02 -3.71 -4.10
N VAL A 206 -20.09 -5.03 -4.30
CA VAL A 206 -19.30 -5.73 -5.34
C VAL A 206 -19.65 -5.19 -6.73
N ILE A 207 -20.94 -5.04 -7.04
CA ILE A 207 -21.42 -4.49 -8.32
C ILE A 207 -20.96 -3.03 -8.49
N GLY A 208 -21.08 -2.20 -7.46
CA GLY A 208 -20.65 -0.80 -7.49
C GLY A 208 -19.14 -0.67 -7.73
N LEU A 209 -18.34 -1.48 -7.05
CA LEU A 209 -16.89 -1.52 -7.23
C LEU A 209 -16.49 -2.01 -8.62
N SER A 210 -17.15 -3.04 -9.15
CA SER A 210 -16.84 -3.59 -10.48
C SER A 210 -17.24 -2.65 -11.62
N THR A 211 -18.30 -1.85 -11.44
CA THR A 211 -18.82 -0.95 -12.49
C THR A 211 -18.14 0.41 -12.49
N TRP A 212 -17.95 1.03 -11.32
CA TRP A 212 -17.48 2.42 -11.22
C TRP A 212 -16.32 2.63 -10.25
N GLY A 213 -16.01 1.65 -9.39
CA GLY A 213 -14.94 1.74 -8.40
C GLY A 213 -13.55 2.01 -8.99
N TRP A 214 -13.30 1.55 -10.22
CA TRP A 214 -12.02 1.72 -10.91
C TRP A 214 -11.56 3.18 -11.02
N ARG A 215 -12.48 4.15 -11.12
CA ARG A 215 -12.13 5.58 -11.21
C ARG A 215 -11.52 6.12 -9.93
N VAL A 216 -12.03 5.67 -8.78
CA VAL A 216 -11.50 6.06 -7.47
C VAL A 216 -10.16 5.36 -7.22
N ILE A 217 -10.07 4.07 -7.56
CA ILE A 217 -8.83 3.30 -7.47
C ILE A 217 -7.72 3.94 -8.31
N GLU A 218 -8.03 4.37 -9.54
CA GLU A 218 -7.08 5.07 -10.41
C GLU A 218 -6.65 6.42 -9.80
N THR A 219 -7.60 7.16 -9.21
CA THR A 219 -7.31 8.46 -8.61
C THR A 219 -6.35 8.34 -7.43
N ILE A 220 -6.59 7.39 -6.52
CA ILE A 220 -5.72 7.17 -5.35
C ILE A 220 -4.38 6.55 -5.78
N GLY A 221 -4.40 5.57 -6.69
CA GLY A 221 -3.20 4.80 -7.06
C GLY A 221 -2.24 5.53 -8.00
N LYS A 222 -2.73 6.47 -8.82
CA LYS A 222 -1.92 7.16 -9.84
C LYS A 222 -1.99 8.68 -9.81
N LYS A 223 -3.14 9.27 -9.43
CA LYS A 223 -3.37 10.72 -9.63
C LYS A 223 -2.93 11.58 -8.45
N ILE A 224 -2.88 11.05 -7.22
CA ILE A 224 -2.34 11.78 -6.05
C ILE A 224 -0.80 11.77 -6.07
N THR A 225 -0.23 10.57 -6.11
CA THR A 225 1.21 10.28 -6.25
C THR A 225 1.36 8.86 -6.77
N GLU A 226 2.50 8.52 -7.38
CA GLU A 226 2.71 7.15 -7.87
C GLU A 226 2.97 6.19 -6.70
N LEU A 227 2.01 5.28 -6.49
CA LEU A 227 2.13 4.21 -5.52
C LEU A 227 2.84 2.99 -6.13
N THR A 228 4.03 2.67 -5.59
CA THR A 228 4.61 1.34 -5.72
C THR A 228 4.10 0.44 -4.58
N PRO A 229 4.16 -0.90 -4.69
CA PRO A 229 3.75 -1.81 -3.62
C PRO A 229 4.30 -1.47 -2.24
N THR A 230 5.61 -1.19 -2.13
CA THR A 230 6.22 -0.78 -0.85
C THR A 230 5.60 0.49 -0.26
N ARG A 231 5.24 1.45 -1.13
CA ARG A 231 4.62 2.73 -0.77
C ARG A 231 3.17 2.56 -0.36
N GLY A 232 2.39 1.78 -1.12
CA GLY A 232 1.01 1.44 -0.78
C GLY A 232 0.93 0.78 0.58
N PHE A 233 1.82 -0.18 0.83
CA PHE A 233 1.89 -0.92 2.09
C PHE A 233 2.23 0.00 3.27
N SER A 234 3.15 0.93 3.05
CA SER A 234 3.55 1.93 4.06
C SER A 234 2.40 2.91 4.37
N ALA A 235 1.66 3.36 3.35
CA ALA A 235 0.50 4.22 3.51
C ALA A 235 -0.63 3.52 4.29
N GLU A 236 -0.91 2.25 3.96
CA GLU A 236 -1.87 1.41 4.68
C GLU A 236 -1.46 1.20 6.13
N PHE A 237 -0.19 0.87 6.39
CA PHE A 237 0.33 0.67 7.75
C PHE A 237 0.22 1.93 8.61
N ALA A 238 0.58 3.09 8.05
CA ALA A 238 0.45 4.38 8.73
C ALA A 238 -1.03 4.71 9.05
N ALA A 239 -1.93 4.45 8.09
CA ALA A 239 -3.34 4.67 8.27
C ALA A 239 -3.94 3.72 9.32
N ALA A 240 -3.64 2.43 9.23
CA ALA A 240 -4.09 1.41 10.16
C ALA A 240 -3.64 1.69 11.59
N THR A 241 -2.37 2.06 11.77
CA THR A 241 -1.82 2.43 13.09
C THR A 241 -2.57 3.61 13.68
N THR A 242 -2.78 4.66 12.88
CA THR A 242 -3.55 5.85 13.30
C THR A 242 -4.99 5.47 13.66
N ILE A 243 -5.62 4.58 12.89
CA ILE A 243 -6.98 4.11 13.15
C ILE A 243 -7.08 3.36 14.47
N VAL A 244 -6.16 2.45 14.74
CA VAL A 244 -6.13 1.70 16.01
C VAL A 244 -5.94 2.66 17.19
N LEU A 245 -4.98 3.57 17.11
CA LEU A 245 -4.71 4.53 18.18
C LEU A 245 -5.91 5.44 18.47
N ALA A 246 -6.51 6.03 17.44
CA ALA A 246 -7.69 6.88 17.60
C ALA A 246 -8.89 6.09 18.14
N SER A 247 -9.09 4.85 17.68
CA SER A 247 -10.16 3.98 18.18
C SER A 247 -9.96 3.65 19.67
N ARG A 248 -8.71 3.46 20.12
CA ARG A 248 -8.37 3.25 21.53
C ARG A 248 -8.59 4.50 22.38
N LEU A 249 -8.31 5.68 21.84
CA LEU A 249 -8.58 6.96 22.49
C LEU A 249 -10.06 7.37 22.40
N ARG A 250 -10.91 6.55 21.77
CA ARG A 250 -12.33 6.85 21.50
C ARG A 250 -12.54 8.15 20.71
N ILE A 251 -11.56 8.54 19.90
CA ILE A 251 -11.64 9.72 19.04
C ILE A 251 -12.31 9.30 17.74
N PRO A 252 -13.47 9.88 17.37
CA PRO A 252 -14.12 9.58 16.12
C PRO A 252 -13.30 10.15 14.97
N ILE A 253 -12.82 9.28 14.08
CA ILE A 253 -12.06 9.66 12.89
C ILE A 253 -12.61 8.99 11.64
N SER A 254 -12.36 9.63 10.49
CA SER A 254 -12.66 9.11 9.15
C SER A 254 -11.51 8.26 8.64
N THR A 255 -11.78 6.98 8.40
CA THR A 255 -10.82 6.03 7.82
C THR A 255 -10.35 6.46 6.42
N THR A 256 -11.24 7.06 5.63
CA THR A 256 -10.91 7.58 4.28
C THR A 256 -9.91 8.73 4.37
N HIS A 257 -10.11 9.67 5.30
CA HIS A 257 -9.16 10.78 5.50
C HIS A 257 -7.82 10.25 6.00
N THR A 258 -7.83 9.27 6.89
CA THR A 258 -6.59 8.68 7.40
C THR A 258 -5.80 7.97 6.29
N LEU A 259 -6.46 7.23 5.39
CA LEU A 259 -5.81 6.56 4.27
C LEU A 259 -5.26 7.57 3.25
N VAL A 260 -6.06 8.55 2.85
CA VAL A 260 -5.58 9.64 1.96
C VAL A 260 -4.42 10.39 2.60
N GLY A 261 -4.47 10.66 3.90
CA GLY A 261 -3.36 11.23 4.66
C GLY A 261 -2.09 10.36 4.64
N GLY A 262 -2.23 9.04 4.76
CA GLY A 262 -1.12 8.09 4.61
C GLY A 262 -0.49 8.14 3.21
N VAL A 263 -1.31 8.16 2.16
CA VAL A 263 -0.86 8.30 0.76
C VAL A 263 -0.14 9.63 0.54
N LEU A 264 -0.70 10.73 1.06
CA LEU A 264 -0.05 12.04 1.02
C LEU A 264 1.29 12.03 1.76
N GLY A 265 1.35 11.43 2.95
CA GLY A 265 2.59 11.32 3.73
C GLY A 265 3.70 10.58 2.98
N VAL A 266 3.38 9.46 2.33
CA VAL A 266 4.34 8.73 1.48
C VAL A 266 4.75 9.55 0.25
N GLY A 267 3.82 10.31 -0.34
CA GLY A 267 4.15 11.26 -1.42
C GLY A 267 5.07 12.39 -0.97
N ILE A 268 4.83 12.99 0.19
CA ILE A 268 5.70 14.03 0.76
C ILE A 268 7.11 13.47 1.02
N ALA A 269 7.22 12.22 1.47
CA ALA A 269 8.52 11.57 1.68
C ALA A 269 9.35 11.40 0.40
N ARG A 270 8.72 11.42 -0.79
CA ARG A 270 9.40 11.46 -2.11
C ARG A 270 9.76 12.89 -2.54
N GLY A 271 9.26 13.90 -1.84
CA GLY A 271 9.37 15.31 -2.17
C GLY A 271 8.00 15.89 -2.55
N ILE A 272 7.73 17.11 -2.09
CA ILE A 272 6.44 17.79 -2.26
C ILE A 272 6.04 17.93 -3.75
N GLY A 273 7.02 18.05 -4.65
CA GLY A 273 6.78 18.10 -6.10
C GLY A 273 6.28 16.80 -6.73
N SER A 274 6.26 15.68 -6.00
CA SER A 274 5.73 14.40 -6.47
C SER A 274 4.21 14.25 -6.27
N LEU A 275 3.57 15.25 -5.68
CA LEU A 275 2.13 15.31 -5.42
C LEU A 275 1.43 16.15 -6.49
N ASN A 276 0.18 15.77 -6.81
CA ASN A 276 -0.67 16.58 -7.67
C ASN A 276 -1.58 17.52 -6.84
N PRO A 277 -1.24 18.81 -6.70
CA PRO A 277 -2.00 19.73 -5.84
C PRO A 277 -3.43 19.95 -6.32
N ARG A 278 -3.69 19.83 -7.64
CA ARG A 278 -5.03 19.96 -8.20
C ARG A 278 -5.94 18.84 -7.71
N VAL A 279 -5.47 17.59 -7.83
CA VAL A 279 -6.22 16.40 -7.37
C VAL A 279 -6.46 16.46 -5.86
N ILE A 280 -5.45 16.87 -5.10
CA ILE A 280 -5.56 17.03 -3.65
C ILE A 280 -6.67 18.04 -3.32
N ARG A 281 -6.63 19.23 -3.92
CA ARG A 281 -7.68 20.24 -3.74
C ARG A 281 -9.06 19.69 -4.10
N ASP A 282 -9.17 19.00 -5.23
CA ASP A 282 -10.45 18.45 -5.70
C ASP A 282 -11.00 17.37 -4.73
N ILE A 283 -10.12 16.61 -4.07
CA ILE A 283 -10.51 15.68 -2.99
C ILE A 283 -11.05 16.45 -1.77
N PHE A 284 -10.32 17.47 -1.29
CA PHE A 284 -10.76 18.26 -0.14
C PHE A 284 -12.08 19.00 -0.41
N THR A 285 -12.24 19.58 -1.60
CA THR A 285 -13.51 20.23 -1.97
C THR A 285 -14.64 19.21 -2.05
N SER A 286 -14.38 17.99 -2.56
CA SER A 286 -15.39 16.93 -2.61
C SER A 286 -15.91 16.57 -1.21
N TRP A 287 -15.05 16.48 -0.20
CA TRP A 287 -15.45 16.17 1.18
C TRP A 287 -16.33 17.25 1.81
N ILE A 288 -15.98 18.52 1.56
CA ILE A 288 -16.78 19.65 2.05
C ILE A 288 -18.14 19.70 1.35
N VAL A 289 -18.19 19.42 0.05
CA VAL A 289 -19.42 19.51 -0.75
C VAL A 289 -20.34 18.31 -0.55
N THR A 290 -19.81 17.11 -0.33
CA THR A 290 -20.64 15.89 -0.22
C THR A 290 -21.59 15.91 0.97
N LEU A 291 -21.18 16.48 2.11
CA LEU A 291 -22.03 16.52 3.30
C LEU A 291 -23.27 17.43 3.13
N PRO A 292 -23.15 18.71 2.74
CA PRO A 292 -24.31 19.56 2.47
C PRO A 292 -25.16 19.05 1.31
N ALA A 293 -24.53 18.56 0.23
CA ALA A 293 -25.27 18.04 -0.92
C ALA A 293 -26.11 16.80 -0.54
N GLY A 294 -25.52 15.86 0.21
CA GLY A 294 -26.22 14.68 0.70
C GLY A 294 -27.37 15.03 1.65
N ALA A 295 -27.13 15.94 2.61
CA ALA A 295 -28.17 16.41 3.53
C ALA A 295 -29.31 17.13 2.78
N GLY A 296 -28.97 18.03 1.86
CA GLY A 296 -29.94 18.76 1.05
C GLY A 296 -30.79 17.82 0.19
N MET A 297 -30.18 16.86 -0.51
CA MET A 297 -30.93 15.85 -1.27
C MET A 297 -31.83 15.02 -0.37
N SER A 298 -31.34 14.58 0.80
CA SER A 298 -32.15 13.81 1.75
C SER A 298 -33.38 14.59 2.24
N ILE A 299 -33.22 15.88 2.54
CA ILE A 299 -34.33 16.76 2.96
C ILE A 299 -35.34 16.90 1.84
N ILE A 300 -34.89 17.15 0.61
CA ILE A 300 -35.75 17.32 -0.56
C ILE A 300 -36.58 16.05 -0.80
N PHE A 301 -35.94 14.88 -0.84
CA PHE A 301 -36.65 13.61 -1.04
C PHE A 301 -37.65 13.33 0.09
N PHE A 302 -37.26 13.58 1.35
CA PHE A 302 -38.16 13.42 2.49
C PHE A 302 -39.40 14.30 2.36
N LEU A 303 -39.23 15.59 2.02
CA LEU A 303 -40.36 16.53 1.87
C LEU A 303 -41.28 16.14 0.71
N ILE A 304 -40.72 15.67 -0.41
CA ILE A 304 -41.51 15.18 -1.55
C ILE A 304 -42.34 13.97 -1.12
N ILE A 305 -41.70 12.94 -0.55
CA ILE A 305 -42.38 11.72 -0.10
C ILE A 305 -43.45 12.08 0.95
N ARG A 306 -43.11 12.91 1.94
CA ARG A 306 -44.06 13.36 2.96
C ARG A 306 -45.25 14.06 2.32
N THR A 307 -45.05 14.96 1.37
CA THR A 307 -46.17 15.69 0.75
C THR A 307 -47.08 14.75 -0.06
N LEU A 308 -46.50 13.78 -0.77
CA LEU A 308 -47.25 12.80 -1.57
C LEU A 308 -48.09 11.84 -0.72
N PHE A 309 -47.58 11.39 0.44
CA PHE A 309 -48.23 10.38 1.28
C PHE A 309 -48.95 10.93 2.52
N ASN A 310 -48.83 12.23 2.80
CA ASN A 310 -49.54 12.91 3.90
C ASN A 310 -50.80 13.65 3.40
N SER A 311 -51.40 13.13 2.32
CA SER A 311 -52.73 13.48 1.81
C SER A 311 -53.76 12.45 2.29
#